data_AF-A0A351FZV1-F1
#
_entry.id   AF-A0A351FZV1-F1
#
_cell.length_a   1.000
_cell.length_b   1.000
_cell.length_c   1.000
_cell.angle_alpha   90.00
_cell.angle_beta   90.00
_cell.angle_gamma   90.00
#
_symmetry.space_group_name_H-M   'P 1'
#
loop_
_entity.id
_entity.type
_entity.pdbx_description
1 polymer ?
#
loop_
_entity_poly.entity_id
_entity_poly.type
_entity_poly.pdbx_seq_one_letter_code
_entity_poly.pdbx_strand_id
1 'polypeptide(L)'
;MSVRLLLVFVCGAISGALVNYGIYRLAWKQRAIGPWGTPHDDASPRNVWDRIPIVGWLGLRRDVAVHGSGYWLRPLGIELCLGLGLAALYYFEVQGRGLWPPVTRGDEALAIACHAQFLAHALLIVFMTVATFIDFDEKTIPDAITIPGTLTGLVFALALPSSHLPDGLFQRPVPHLLLSLPPWPPWLYQWTGLVIGWAIMLAWSLAIMEYYWITRFGLRKAYRYMFASIIRYRTWIRPLILTPAGCALVTIAWLLGGVHWEAMLTALVGLAFGGGLIWAVRIAGYVALRREAMGFGDVTLMAMIGSFVGWQPALLIFFLSPFAGAAIALLQLVLARSREIAFGPYLCLSTLVVIVSWDTLWRQTVGQHFVGLGWLLPAMIGILVIVMGFLLFTVRLIERLLFTGADTEA
;
A
#
# COMPACT_ATOMS: atom_id res chain seq x y z
N MET A 1 -23.53 15.37 -16.51
CA MET A 1 -22.13 15.37 -16.02
C MET A 1 -22.08 15.49 -14.49
N SER A 2 -22.79 16.45 -13.91
CA SER A 2 -22.75 16.75 -12.46
C SER A 2 -23.31 15.64 -11.54
N VAL A 3 -24.33 14.89 -11.99
CA VAL A 3 -24.98 13.85 -11.15
C VAL A 3 -24.03 12.68 -10.84
N ARG A 4 -23.22 12.21 -11.81
CA ARG A 4 -22.26 11.11 -11.57
C ARG A 4 -21.20 11.52 -10.56
N LEU A 5 -20.64 12.72 -10.70
CA LEU A 5 -19.65 13.25 -9.74
C LEU A 5 -20.25 13.44 -8.35
N LEU A 6 -21.50 13.89 -8.26
CA LEU A 6 -22.22 13.97 -6.98
C LEU A 6 -22.39 12.60 -6.35
N LEU A 7 -22.78 11.58 -7.12
CA LEU A 7 -22.88 10.20 -6.62
C LEU A 7 -21.53 9.67 -6.14
N VAL A 8 -20.45 9.89 -6.89
CA VAL A 8 -19.11 9.48 -6.48
C VAL A 8 -18.68 10.24 -5.22
N PHE A 9 -18.97 11.53 -5.11
CA PHE A 9 -18.70 12.32 -3.90
C PHE A 9 -19.43 11.73 -2.68
N VAL A 10 -20.72 11.40 -2.82
CA VAL A 10 -21.50 10.79 -1.73
C VAL A 10 -20.93 9.42 -1.36
N CYS A 11 -20.60 8.58 -2.33
CA CYS A 11 -19.93 7.30 -2.08
C CYS A 11 -18.59 7.49 -1.37
N GLY A 12 -17.78 8.47 -1.78
CA GLY A 12 -16.50 8.78 -1.14
C GLY A 12 -16.65 9.31 0.29
N ALA A 13 -17.67 10.11 0.57
CA ALA A 13 -17.99 10.54 1.93
C ALA A 13 -18.42 9.35 2.82
N ILE A 14 -19.22 8.43 2.28
CA ILE A 14 -19.59 7.18 2.98
C ILE A 14 -18.34 6.32 3.23
N SER A 15 -17.46 6.17 2.24
CA SER A 15 -16.17 5.51 2.42
C SER A 15 -15.32 6.20 3.48
N GLY A 16 -15.34 7.54 3.55
CA GLY A 16 -14.69 8.30 4.60
C GLY A 16 -15.21 8.00 6.00
N ALA A 17 -16.52 7.82 6.16
CA ALA A 17 -17.11 7.40 7.43
C ALA A 17 -16.67 5.98 7.83
N LEU A 18 -16.56 5.06 6.85
CA LEU A 18 -16.00 3.72 7.06
C LEU A 18 -14.51 3.78 7.42
N VAL A 19 -13.74 4.67 6.79
CA VAL A 19 -12.33 4.91 7.12
C VAL A 19 -12.18 5.41 8.54
N ASN A 20 -12.96 6.40 8.96
CA ASN A 20 -12.97 6.88 10.34
C ASN A 20 -13.27 5.75 11.33
N TYR A 21 -14.29 4.94 11.03
CA TYR A 21 -14.62 3.77 11.84
C TYR A 21 -13.46 2.75 11.88
N GLY A 22 -12.83 2.48 10.74
CA GLY A 22 -11.67 1.59 10.62
C GLY A 22 -10.47 2.07 11.44
N ILE A 23 -10.13 3.36 11.36
CA ILE A 23 -9.04 3.98 12.13
C ILE A 23 -9.26 3.74 13.62
N TYR A 24 -10.47 3.99 14.14
CA TYR A 24 -10.73 3.88 15.57
C TYR A 24 -10.83 2.43 16.08
N ARG A 25 -11.25 1.50 15.24
CA ARG A 25 -11.47 0.10 15.62
C ARG A 25 -10.23 -0.78 15.44
N LEU A 26 -9.44 -0.52 14.41
CA LEU A 26 -8.28 -1.33 14.05
C LEU A 26 -6.97 -0.81 14.65
N ALA A 27 -6.95 0.42 15.15
CA ALA A 27 -5.87 0.92 15.99
C ALA A 27 -5.72 0.08 17.27
N TRP A 28 -4.48 -0.05 17.74
CA TRP A 28 -4.15 -0.76 18.97
C TRP A 28 -4.80 -0.08 20.18
N LYS A 29 -4.74 1.26 20.25
CA LYS A 29 -5.45 2.08 21.24
C LYS A 29 -6.77 2.56 20.63
N GLN A 30 -7.78 1.70 20.75
CA GLN A 30 -9.12 2.02 20.26
C GLN A 30 -9.66 3.32 20.88
N ARG A 31 -10.23 4.19 20.04
CA ARG A 31 -10.79 5.48 20.46
C ARG A 31 -12.31 5.48 20.32
N ALA A 32 -13.02 5.76 21.40
CA ALA A 32 -14.49 5.80 21.44
C ALA A 32 -15.08 7.13 20.91
N ILE A 33 -14.59 7.59 19.75
CA ILE A 33 -14.92 8.92 19.20
C ILE A 33 -16.01 8.83 18.12
N GLY A 34 -15.99 7.78 17.30
CA GLY A 34 -16.82 7.68 16.10
C GLY A 34 -18.32 7.50 16.37
N PRO A 35 -19.20 7.93 15.44
CA PRO A 35 -20.65 7.75 15.56
C PRO A 35 -21.11 6.29 15.42
N TRP A 36 -20.26 5.44 14.85
CA TRP A 36 -20.53 4.02 14.56
C TRP A 36 -19.92 3.05 15.59
N GLY A 37 -19.11 3.56 16.53
CA GLY A 37 -18.53 2.78 17.62
C GLY A 37 -19.37 2.84 18.89
N THR A 38 -18.95 2.10 19.91
CA THR A 38 -19.46 2.28 21.27
C THR A 38 -19.02 3.66 21.77
N PRO A 39 -19.95 4.56 22.11
CA PRO A 39 -19.60 5.88 22.64
C PRO A 39 -18.90 5.74 24.00
N HIS A 40 -18.13 6.75 24.39
CA HIS A 40 -17.61 6.87 25.75
C HIS A 40 -18.77 6.98 26.75
N ASP A 41 -18.58 6.48 27.98
CA ASP A 41 -19.65 6.45 28.98
C ASP A 41 -20.22 7.84 29.30
N ASP A 42 -19.36 8.86 29.29
CA ASP A 42 -19.73 10.27 29.49
C ASP A 42 -20.22 11.01 28.22
N ALA A 43 -20.24 10.34 27.06
CA ALA A 43 -20.64 10.96 25.80
C ALA A 43 -22.16 10.95 25.60
N SER A 44 -22.65 11.95 24.87
CA SER A 44 -24.08 12.03 24.54
C SER A 44 -24.53 10.84 23.70
N PRO A 45 -25.78 10.34 23.87
CA PRO A 45 -26.35 9.32 23.00
C PRO A 45 -26.26 9.70 21.52
N ARG A 46 -25.99 8.70 20.66
CA ARG A 46 -25.85 8.86 19.21
C ARG A 46 -27.23 8.90 18.54
N ASN A 47 -27.50 9.96 17.78
CA ASN A 47 -28.70 10.13 16.97
C ASN A 47 -28.45 9.69 15.52
N VAL A 48 -29.53 9.52 14.75
CA VAL A 48 -29.44 9.15 13.33
C VAL A 48 -28.67 10.21 12.52
N TRP A 49 -28.84 11.49 12.85
CA TRP A 49 -28.13 12.59 12.18
C TRP A 49 -26.62 12.58 12.40
N ASP A 50 -26.14 12.06 13.55
CA ASP A 50 -24.70 11.96 13.84
C ASP A 50 -23.99 10.92 12.95
N ARG A 51 -24.76 10.03 12.32
CA ARG A 51 -24.26 8.96 11.44
C ARG A 51 -24.19 9.38 9.98
N ILE A 52 -24.72 10.53 9.61
CA ILE A 52 -24.63 11.04 8.24
C ILE A 52 -23.22 11.59 8.03
N PRO A 53 -22.45 11.12 7.02
CA PRO A 53 -21.12 11.64 6.73
C PRO A 53 -21.12 13.16 6.55
N ILE A 54 -20.04 13.80 6.99
CA ILE A 54 -19.76 15.24 6.99
C ILE A 54 -20.67 16.01 7.97
N VAL A 55 -21.98 15.88 7.83
CA VAL A 55 -22.97 16.63 8.63
C VAL A 55 -22.99 16.15 10.08
N GLY A 56 -22.86 14.85 10.32
CA GLY A 56 -22.94 14.26 11.66
C GLY A 56 -21.88 14.79 12.62
N TRP A 57 -20.68 15.08 12.12
CA TRP A 57 -19.59 15.64 12.92
C TRP A 57 -19.87 17.05 13.45
N LEU A 58 -20.75 17.82 12.79
CA LEU A 58 -21.19 19.12 13.30
C LEU A 58 -22.08 18.96 14.53
N GLY A 59 -22.95 17.93 14.54
CA GLY A 59 -23.80 17.59 15.68
C GLY A 59 -23.04 16.97 16.85
N LEU A 60 -21.96 16.25 16.56
CA LEU A 60 -21.08 15.64 17.57
C LEU A 60 -20.26 16.66 18.36
N ARG A 61 -20.15 17.92 17.90
CA ARG A 61 -19.45 19.02 18.64
C ARG A 61 -19.90 19.17 20.10
N ARG A 62 -21.09 18.67 20.44
CA ARG A 62 -21.59 18.64 21.82
C ARG A 62 -20.70 17.83 22.80
N ASP A 63 -19.93 16.84 22.31
CA ASP A 63 -19.04 16.02 23.16
C ASP A 63 -17.61 16.59 23.28
N VAL A 64 -17.40 17.87 22.96
CA VAL A 64 -16.10 18.56 23.15
C VAL A 64 -15.62 18.49 24.59
N ALA A 65 -16.52 18.48 25.57
CA ALA A 65 -16.17 18.32 26.98
C ALA A 65 -15.49 16.97 27.28
N VAL A 66 -15.80 15.93 26.50
CA VAL A 66 -15.29 14.56 26.69
C VAL A 66 -14.00 14.33 25.88
N HIS A 67 -13.99 14.76 24.61
CA HIS A 67 -12.91 14.43 23.67
C HIS A 67 -11.93 15.58 23.39
N GLY A 68 -12.16 16.76 23.96
CA GLY A 68 -11.35 17.95 23.77
C GLY A 68 -11.76 18.79 22.55
N SER A 69 -11.28 20.03 22.50
CA SER A 69 -11.59 20.96 21.41
C SER A 69 -11.05 20.47 20.07
N GLY A 70 -11.89 20.48 19.04
CA GLY A 70 -11.47 20.23 17.66
C GLY A 70 -11.30 18.75 17.28
N TYR A 71 -11.67 17.81 18.15
CA TYR A 71 -11.58 16.37 17.84
C TYR A 71 -12.37 15.95 16.59
N TRP A 72 -13.46 16.67 16.29
CA TRP A 72 -14.35 16.44 15.15
C TRP A 72 -13.79 16.95 13.81
N LEU A 73 -12.76 17.80 13.82
CA LEU A 73 -12.20 18.41 12.61
C LEU A 73 -11.50 17.37 11.72
N ARG A 74 -10.67 16.51 12.33
CA ARG A 74 -9.95 15.46 11.61
C ARG A 74 -10.89 14.49 10.88
N PRO A 75 -11.87 13.85 11.55
CA PRO A 75 -12.73 12.90 10.86
C PRO A 75 -13.66 13.56 9.83
N LEU A 76 -14.14 14.79 10.08
CA LEU A 76 -14.86 15.58 9.08
C LEU A 76 -13.97 15.88 7.86
N GLY A 77 -12.70 16.22 8.10
CA GLY A 77 -11.71 16.45 7.05
C GLY A 77 -11.45 15.19 6.23
N ILE A 78 -11.34 14.01 6.86
CA ILE A 78 -11.18 12.73 6.17
C ILE A 78 -12.36 12.45 5.25
N GLU A 79 -13.59 12.64 5.72
CA GLU A 79 -14.81 12.42 4.93
C GLU A 79 -14.92 13.38 3.75
N LEU A 80 -14.62 14.66 3.96
CA LEU A 80 -14.60 15.66 2.88
C LEU A 80 -13.48 15.38 1.86
N CYS A 81 -12.27 15.11 2.33
CA CYS A 81 -11.12 14.85 1.45
C CYS A 81 -11.32 13.57 0.64
N LEU A 82 -11.89 12.50 1.20
CA LEU A 82 -12.20 11.29 0.43
C LEU A 82 -13.35 11.52 -0.55
N GLY A 83 -14.41 12.22 -0.15
CA GLY A 83 -15.51 12.59 -1.05
C GLY A 83 -15.02 13.39 -2.26
N LEU A 84 -14.30 14.50 -2.01
CA LEU A 84 -13.75 15.35 -3.07
C LEU A 84 -12.66 14.64 -3.86
N GLY A 85 -11.76 13.93 -3.18
CA GLY A 85 -10.63 13.22 -3.78
C GLY A 85 -11.07 12.12 -4.73
N LEU A 86 -12.04 11.28 -4.35
CA LEU A 86 -12.57 10.24 -5.23
C LEU A 86 -13.39 10.83 -6.38
N ALA A 87 -14.13 11.91 -6.16
CA ALA A 87 -14.82 12.61 -7.25
C ALA A 87 -13.82 13.22 -8.26
N ALA A 88 -12.73 13.81 -7.77
CA ALA A 88 -11.64 14.34 -8.60
C ALA A 88 -10.91 13.22 -9.36
N LEU A 89 -10.65 12.08 -8.70
CA LEU A 89 -10.06 10.90 -9.34
C LEU A 89 -10.98 10.35 -10.44
N TYR A 90 -12.29 10.24 -10.18
CA TYR A 90 -13.26 9.81 -11.20
C TYR A 90 -13.29 10.77 -12.39
N TYR A 91 -13.28 12.08 -12.12
CA TYR A 91 -13.17 13.07 -13.18
C TYR A 91 -11.89 12.87 -14.01
N PHE A 92 -10.75 12.67 -13.36
CA PHE A 92 -9.47 12.47 -14.03
C PHE A 92 -9.42 11.17 -14.85
N GLU A 93 -9.68 10.02 -14.22
CA GLU A 93 -9.48 8.70 -14.84
C GLU A 93 -10.58 8.31 -15.82
N VAL A 94 -11.84 8.64 -15.50
CA VAL A 94 -12.99 8.19 -16.28
C VAL A 94 -13.46 9.24 -17.28
N GLN A 95 -13.62 10.50 -16.85
CA GLN A 95 -14.13 11.56 -17.74
C GLN A 95 -13.01 12.16 -18.59
N GLY A 96 -11.89 12.52 -17.96
CA GLY A 96 -10.72 13.09 -18.60
C GLY A 96 -9.85 12.05 -19.31
N ARG A 97 -10.01 10.77 -18.97
CA ARG A 97 -9.19 9.65 -19.45
C ARG A 97 -7.70 9.95 -19.28
N GLY A 98 -7.34 10.55 -18.15
CA GLY A 98 -6.01 11.12 -17.91
C GLY A 98 -4.87 10.11 -17.86
N LEU A 99 -5.16 8.82 -17.65
CA LEU A 99 -4.18 7.74 -17.72
C LEU A 99 -3.89 7.27 -19.16
N TRP A 100 -4.74 7.63 -20.12
CA TRP A 100 -4.71 7.10 -21.48
C TRP A 100 -4.33 8.17 -22.51
N PRO A 101 -3.67 7.78 -23.63
CA PRO A 101 -3.30 8.72 -24.67
C PRO A 101 -4.53 9.41 -25.30
N PRO A 102 -4.40 10.66 -25.78
CA PRO A 102 -5.52 11.40 -26.38
C PRO A 102 -6.21 10.71 -27.56
N VAL A 103 -5.51 9.81 -28.26
CA VAL A 103 -6.00 9.12 -29.48
C VAL A 103 -7.04 8.04 -29.18
N THR A 104 -7.10 7.49 -27.97
CA THR A 104 -8.00 6.36 -27.64
C THR A 104 -9.41 6.80 -27.19
N ARG A 105 -9.77 8.08 -27.34
CA ARG A 105 -10.94 8.71 -26.70
C ARG A 105 -12.33 8.33 -27.27
N GLY A 106 -12.43 7.37 -28.18
CA GLY A 106 -13.70 6.97 -28.83
C GLY A 106 -14.27 5.59 -28.48
N ASP A 107 -13.55 4.75 -27.72
CA ASP A 107 -13.90 3.32 -27.56
C ASP A 107 -14.76 3.05 -26.30
N GLU A 108 -15.82 2.25 -26.44
CA GLU A 108 -16.65 1.75 -25.33
C GLU A 108 -15.86 0.79 -24.42
N ALA A 109 -14.96 -0.03 -24.98
CA ALA A 109 -14.11 -0.93 -24.21
C ALA A 109 -13.17 -0.15 -23.28
N LEU A 110 -12.70 1.02 -23.72
CA LEU A 110 -11.91 1.91 -22.89
C LEU A 110 -12.73 2.50 -21.74
N ALA A 111 -14.00 2.81 -21.95
CA ALA A 111 -14.86 3.31 -20.88
C ALA A 111 -14.99 2.27 -19.76
N ILE A 112 -15.16 0.98 -20.09
CA ILE A 112 -15.21 -0.11 -19.10
C ILE A 112 -13.87 -0.22 -18.35
N ALA A 113 -12.74 -0.17 -19.06
CA ALA A 113 -11.42 -0.19 -18.45
C ALA A 113 -11.20 0.97 -17.47
N CYS A 114 -11.55 2.20 -17.85
CA CYS A 114 -11.43 3.37 -16.96
C CYS A 114 -12.24 3.21 -15.66
N HIS A 115 -13.44 2.62 -15.72
CA HIS A 115 -14.23 2.38 -14.50
C HIS A 115 -13.61 1.28 -13.62
N ALA A 116 -13.03 0.24 -14.22
CA ALA A 116 -12.31 -0.81 -13.48
C ALA A 116 -11.06 -0.25 -12.76
N GLN A 117 -10.27 0.57 -13.46
CA GLN A 117 -9.11 1.28 -12.89
C GLN A 117 -9.53 2.17 -11.72
N PHE A 118 -10.54 3.01 -11.94
CA PHE A 118 -11.06 3.88 -10.91
C PHE A 118 -11.51 3.12 -9.67
N LEU A 119 -12.24 2.02 -9.83
CA LEU A 119 -12.71 1.24 -8.70
C LEU A 119 -11.55 0.64 -7.90
N ALA A 120 -10.53 0.12 -8.60
CA ALA A 120 -9.33 -0.44 -7.97
C ALA A 120 -8.53 0.62 -7.21
N HIS A 121 -8.26 1.77 -7.83
CA HIS A 121 -7.56 2.88 -7.21
C HIS A 121 -8.35 3.49 -6.05
N ALA A 122 -9.67 3.67 -6.19
CA ALA A 122 -10.51 4.17 -5.11
C ALA A 122 -10.46 3.27 -3.86
N LEU A 123 -10.53 1.95 -4.03
CA LEU A 123 -10.38 1.00 -2.92
C LEU A 123 -8.97 1.00 -2.33
N LEU A 124 -7.93 1.06 -3.17
CA LEU A 124 -6.55 1.18 -2.70
C LEU A 124 -6.38 2.44 -1.83
N ILE A 125 -6.93 3.57 -2.26
CA ILE A 125 -6.90 4.83 -1.52
C ILE A 125 -7.64 4.70 -0.18
N VAL A 126 -8.77 4.01 -0.14
CA VAL A 126 -9.50 3.75 1.11
C VAL A 126 -8.63 2.94 2.09
N PHE A 127 -8.01 1.83 1.65
CA PHE A 127 -7.11 1.04 2.50
C PHE A 127 -5.91 1.86 2.98
N MET A 128 -5.26 2.58 2.05
CA MET A 128 -4.11 3.43 2.35
C MET A 128 -4.46 4.57 3.31
N THR A 129 -5.67 5.12 3.24
CA THR A 129 -6.10 6.19 4.15
C THR A 129 -6.23 5.66 5.58
N VAL A 130 -6.82 4.47 5.77
CA VAL A 130 -6.85 3.83 7.11
C VAL A 130 -5.43 3.57 7.61
N ALA A 131 -4.57 2.96 6.80
CA ALA A 131 -3.18 2.67 7.16
C ALA A 131 -2.42 3.94 7.55
N THR A 132 -2.53 5.00 6.74
CA THR A 132 -1.83 6.29 6.96
C THR A 132 -2.18 6.92 8.30
N PHE A 133 -3.47 6.94 8.63
CA PHE A 133 -3.93 7.61 9.85
C PHE A 133 -3.67 6.78 11.11
N ILE A 134 -3.68 5.45 11.03
CA ILE A 134 -3.23 4.60 12.14
C ILE A 134 -1.71 4.74 12.31
N ASP A 135 -0.95 4.79 11.23
CA ASP A 135 0.51 4.96 11.28
C ASP A 135 0.91 6.34 11.84
N PHE A 136 0.17 7.40 11.52
CA PHE A 136 0.38 8.71 12.17
C PHE A 136 0.10 8.70 13.68
N ASP A 137 -0.91 7.95 14.13
CA ASP A 137 -1.28 7.92 15.55
C ASP A 137 -0.38 6.97 16.37
N GLU A 138 0.02 5.84 15.79
CA GLU A 138 0.61 4.72 16.53
C GLU A 138 1.92 4.18 15.94
N LYS A 139 2.35 4.68 14.78
CA LYS A 139 3.54 4.20 14.05
C LYS A 139 3.48 2.69 13.76
N THR A 140 2.26 2.19 13.51
CA THR A 140 2.00 0.80 13.16
C THR A 140 0.99 0.72 12.02
N ILE A 141 1.10 -0.34 11.21
CA ILE A 141 0.17 -0.63 10.13
C ILE A 141 -0.46 -1.99 10.42
N PRO A 142 -1.79 -2.06 10.59
CA PRO A 142 -2.44 -3.30 10.97
C PRO A 142 -2.58 -4.26 9.79
N ASP A 143 -2.26 -5.53 10.03
CA ASP A 143 -2.50 -6.65 9.11
C ASP A 143 -3.96 -6.75 8.64
N ALA A 144 -4.90 -6.28 9.48
CA ALA A 144 -6.33 -6.23 9.17
C ALA A 144 -6.67 -5.31 7.98
N ILE A 145 -5.75 -4.44 7.55
CA ILE A 145 -5.87 -3.65 6.32
C ILE A 145 -5.02 -4.25 5.20
N THR A 146 -3.76 -4.58 5.48
CA THR A 146 -2.82 -4.98 4.42
C THR A 146 -3.13 -6.37 3.86
N ILE A 147 -3.56 -7.34 4.68
CA ILE A 147 -3.92 -8.69 4.20
C ILE A 147 -5.20 -8.62 3.33
N PRO A 148 -6.34 -8.07 3.80
CA PRO A 148 -7.53 -7.98 2.96
C PRO A 148 -7.32 -7.10 1.74
N GLY A 149 -6.56 -6.02 1.86
CA GLY A 149 -6.19 -5.17 0.73
C GLY A 149 -5.43 -5.95 -0.33
N THR A 150 -4.41 -6.73 0.06
CA THR A 150 -3.63 -7.55 -0.89
C THR A 150 -4.51 -8.58 -1.60
N LEU A 151 -5.37 -9.28 -0.86
CA LEU A 151 -6.33 -10.22 -1.45
C LEU A 151 -7.31 -9.53 -2.39
N THR A 152 -7.76 -8.32 -2.04
CA THR A 152 -8.62 -7.50 -2.91
C THR A 152 -7.91 -7.17 -4.21
N GLY A 153 -6.64 -6.79 -4.19
CA GLY A 153 -5.85 -6.57 -5.40
C GLY A 153 -5.79 -7.81 -6.32
N LEU A 154 -5.60 -9.01 -5.74
CA LEU A 154 -5.62 -10.27 -6.50
C LEU A 154 -7.01 -10.60 -7.06
N VAL A 155 -8.08 -10.34 -6.30
CA VAL A 155 -9.46 -10.52 -6.77
C VAL A 155 -9.78 -9.54 -7.90
N PHE A 156 -9.30 -8.30 -7.83
CA PHE A 156 -9.44 -7.33 -8.92
C PHE A 156 -8.69 -7.78 -10.17
N ALA A 157 -7.45 -8.26 -10.03
CA ALA A 157 -6.69 -8.81 -11.15
C ALA A 157 -7.41 -9.97 -11.85
N LEU A 158 -8.12 -10.81 -11.11
CA LEU A 158 -8.93 -11.90 -11.65
C LEU A 158 -10.27 -11.42 -12.25
N ALA A 159 -11.03 -10.59 -11.54
CA ALA A 159 -12.39 -10.23 -11.92
C ALA A 159 -12.45 -9.10 -12.97
N LEU A 160 -11.47 -8.19 -12.91
CA LEU A 160 -11.37 -6.99 -13.70
C LEU A 160 -9.92 -6.83 -14.19
N PRO A 161 -9.47 -7.60 -15.20
CA PRO A 161 -8.07 -7.54 -15.69
C PRO A 161 -7.61 -6.15 -16.12
N SER A 162 -8.57 -5.26 -16.41
CA SER A 162 -8.34 -3.86 -16.69
C SER A 162 -8.23 -2.96 -15.45
N SER A 163 -7.95 -3.50 -14.25
CA SER A 163 -7.83 -2.73 -13.01
C SER A 163 -6.47 -2.06 -12.78
N HIS A 164 -5.38 -2.55 -13.38
CA HIS A 164 -4.02 -2.04 -13.16
C HIS A 164 -3.74 -0.69 -13.88
N LEU A 165 -2.49 -0.20 -13.83
CA LEU A 165 -2.02 1.00 -14.53
C LEU A 165 -1.59 0.77 -15.99
N PRO A 166 -2.06 1.58 -16.98
CA PRO A 166 -1.94 1.26 -18.40
C PRO A 166 -0.51 1.41 -18.88
N ASP A 167 0.01 0.45 -19.63
CA ASP A 167 1.38 0.55 -20.16
C ASP A 167 1.55 1.76 -21.08
N GLY A 168 0.66 1.96 -22.06
CA GLY A 168 0.68 3.13 -22.93
C GLY A 168 1.91 3.27 -23.84
N LEU A 169 2.87 2.34 -23.82
CA LEU A 169 4.06 2.30 -24.68
C LEU A 169 3.83 1.42 -25.91
N PHE A 170 3.21 0.25 -25.74
CA PHE A 170 2.80 -0.60 -26.86
C PHE A 170 1.36 -0.27 -27.23
N GLN A 171 1.15 0.33 -28.40
CA GLN A 171 -0.17 0.59 -28.97
C GLN A 171 -0.87 -0.72 -29.36
N ARG A 172 -1.24 -1.54 -28.36
CA ARG A 172 -1.94 -2.81 -28.56
C ARG A 172 -3.43 -2.54 -28.79
N PRO A 173 -4.09 -3.30 -29.69
CA PRO A 173 -5.47 -3.04 -30.16
C PRO A 173 -6.56 -3.26 -29.11
N VAL A 174 -6.19 -3.58 -27.87
CA VAL A 174 -7.13 -3.69 -26.76
C VAL A 174 -6.50 -2.97 -25.55
N PRO A 175 -7.28 -2.28 -24.71
CA PRO A 175 -6.81 -1.71 -23.45
C PRO A 175 -6.47 -2.83 -22.46
N HIS A 176 -5.42 -3.60 -22.75
CA HIS A 176 -4.92 -4.68 -21.92
C HIS A 176 -3.75 -4.18 -21.11
N LEU A 177 -3.95 -4.31 -19.81
CA LEU A 177 -3.14 -3.76 -18.78
C LEU A 177 -1.94 -4.65 -18.50
N LEU A 178 -0.90 -4.41 -19.27
CA LEU A 178 0.33 -5.18 -19.21
C LEU A 178 1.48 -4.27 -18.80
N LEU A 179 1.57 -4.00 -17.51
CA LEU A 179 2.85 -3.69 -16.92
C LEU A 179 3.70 -4.97 -16.85
N SER A 180 4.03 -5.51 -18.03
CA SER A 180 5.16 -6.38 -18.26
C SER A 180 5.83 -5.95 -19.55
N LEU A 181 7.08 -5.55 -19.41
CA LEU A 181 7.92 -5.14 -20.51
C LEU A 181 9.23 -5.92 -20.37
N PRO A 182 9.58 -6.81 -21.34
CA PRO A 182 8.84 -7.25 -22.54
C PRO A 182 7.57 -8.07 -22.19
N PRO A 183 6.74 -8.52 -23.16
CA PRO A 183 5.71 -9.52 -22.89
C PRO A 183 6.30 -10.64 -22.05
N TRP A 184 5.53 -11.10 -21.05
CA TRP A 184 5.96 -12.18 -20.18
C TRP A 184 6.59 -13.30 -21.00
N PRO A 185 7.76 -13.83 -20.61
CA PRO A 185 8.37 -14.93 -21.31
C PRO A 185 7.37 -16.07 -21.57
N PRO A 186 7.36 -16.71 -22.76
CA PRO A 186 6.33 -17.70 -23.12
C PRO A 186 6.18 -18.85 -22.12
N TRP A 187 7.25 -19.19 -21.41
CA TRP A 187 7.23 -20.21 -20.37
C TRP A 187 6.31 -19.85 -19.18
N LEU A 188 6.10 -18.56 -18.87
CA LEU A 188 5.18 -18.13 -17.81
C LEU A 188 3.70 -18.39 -18.13
N TYR A 189 3.35 -18.68 -19.38
CA TYR A 189 1.98 -19.10 -19.73
C TYR A 189 1.77 -20.61 -19.54
N GLN A 190 2.85 -21.36 -19.32
CA GLN A 190 2.78 -22.80 -19.08
C GLN A 190 2.60 -23.09 -17.58
N TRP A 191 2.62 -24.38 -17.21
CA TRP A 191 2.49 -24.83 -15.81
C TRP A 191 3.57 -24.24 -14.88
N THR A 192 4.72 -23.85 -15.42
CA THR A 192 5.80 -23.22 -14.63
C THR A 192 5.38 -21.87 -14.06
N GLY A 193 4.60 -21.08 -14.81
CA GLY A 193 4.02 -19.83 -14.32
C GLY A 193 3.03 -20.05 -13.18
N LEU A 194 2.19 -21.09 -13.28
CA LEU A 194 1.27 -21.49 -12.20
C LEU A 194 2.02 -21.87 -10.93
N VAL A 195 3.07 -22.69 -11.05
CA VAL A 195 3.93 -23.08 -9.91
C VAL A 195 4.59 -21.87 -9.26
N ILE A 196 5.06 -20.91 -10.05
CA ILE A 196 5.62 -19.65 -9.53
C ILE A 196 4.54 -18.85 -8.79
N GLY A 197 3.33 -18.75 -9.33
CA GLY A 197 2.23 -18.08 -8.66
C GLY A 197 1.89 -18.71 -7.31
N TRP A 198 1.84 -20.04 -7.24
CA TRP A 198 1.68 -20.77 -5.97
C TRP A 198 2.84 -20.55 -5.01
N ALA A 199 4.08 -20.54 -5.51
CA ALA A 199 5.27 -20.29 -4.71
C ALA A 199 5.25 -18.89 -4.10
N ILE A 200 4.85 -17.86 -4.87
CA ILE A 200 4.66 -16.49 -4.39
C ILE A 200 3.59 -16.47 -3.29
N MET A 201 2.47 -17.18 -3.48
CA MET A 201 1.40 -17.21 -2.49
C MET A 201 1.80 -17.89 -1.19
N LEU A 202 2.49 -19.01 -1.29
CA LEU A 202 3.08 -19.68 -0.14
C LEU A 202 4.08 -18.77 0.56
N ALA A 203 5.03 -18.18 -0.18
CA ALA A 203 6.06 -17.30 0.39
C ALA A 203 5.45 -16.10 1.11
N TRP A 204 4.48 -15.43 0.51
CA TRP A 204 3.77 -14.28 1.12
C TRP A 204 3.02 -14.67 2.39
N SER A 205 2.27 -15.78 2.35
CA SER A 205 1.52 -16.27 3.52
C SER A 205 2.43 -16.62 4.70
N LEU A 206 3.61 -17.19 4.42
CA LEU A 206 4.61 -17.55 5.42
C LEU A 206 5.35 -16.31 5.91
N ALA A 207 5.59 -15.32 5.05
CA ALA A 207 6.25 -14.07 5.42
C ALA A 207 5.43 -13.25 6.43
N ILE A 208 4.09 -13.26 6.31
CA ILE A 208 3.18 -12.58 7.23
C ILE A 208 2.98 -13.38 8.54
N MET A 209 3.39 -14.64 8.57
CA MET A 209 3.28 -15.44 9.79
C MET A 209 4.23 -14.90 10.87
N GLU A 210 3.66 -14.47 12.00
CA GLU A 210 4.45 -14.02 13.14
C GLU A 210 5.11 -15.23 13.85
N TYR A 211 6.44 -15.19 13.98
CA TYR A 211 7.19 -16.16 14.76
C TYR A 211 8.37 -15.51 15.50
N TYR A 212 8.71 -16.05 16.68
CA TYR A 212 9.87 -15.60 17.43
C TYR A 212 11.15 -16.29 16.95
N TRP A 213 12.15 -15.49 16.57
CA TRP A 213 13.47 -15.97 16.19
C TRP A 213 14.54 -15.53 17.20
N ILE A 214 14.87 -16.43 18.14
CA ILE A 214 15.81 -16.13 19.24
C ILE A 214 17.07 -16.97 19.08
N THR A 215 18.17 -16.36 18.61
CA THR A 215 19.44 -17.04 18.30
C THR A 215 20.42 -17.12 19.46
N ARG A 216 20.23 -16.36 20.55
CA ARG A 216 21.17 -16.26 21.68
C ARG A 216 21.45 -17.58 22.43
N PHE A 217 20.64 -18.61 22.23
CA PHE A 217 20.77 -19.93 22.87
C PHE A 217 21.16 -21.06 21.89
N GLY A 218 21.65 -20.71 20.70
CA GLY A 218 22.02 -21.66 19.64
C GLY A 218 20.86 -22.02 18.70
N LEU A 219 21.22 -22.47 17.49
CA LEU A 219 20.27 -22.69 16.38
C LEU A 219 19.18 -23.73 16.70
N ARG A 220 19.54 -24.83 17.38
CA ARG A 220 18.58 -25.88 17.74
C ARG A 220 17.47 -25.37 18.67
N LYS A 221 17.82 -24.55 19.66
CA LYS A 221 16.84 -23.92 20.55
C LYS A 221 16.03 -22.85 19.81
N ALA A 222 16.64 -22.10 18.90
CA ALA A 222 15.94 -21.12 18.07
C ALA A 222 14.79 -21.77 17.27
N TYR A 223 15.07 -22.88 16.56
CA TYR A 223 14.03 -23.63 15.84
C TYR A 223 12.95 -24.17 16.78
N ARG A 224 13.33 -24.73 17.94
CA ARG A 224 12.36 -25.23 18.93
C ARG A 224 11.43 -24.12 19.41
N TYR A 225 11.95 -22.92 19.70
CA TYR A 225 11.15 -21.78 20.13
C TYR A 225 10.28 -21.22 19.00
N MET A 226 10.79 -21.19 17.77
CA MET A 226 10.01 -20.80 16.59
C MET A 226 8.79 -21.70 16.41
N PHE A 227 8.98 -23.03 16.36
CA PHE A 227 7.87 -23.97 16.23
C PHE A 227 6.92 -23.93 17.42
N ALA A 228 7.44 -23.85 18.64
CA ALA A 228 6.61 -23.72 19.84
C ALA A 228 5.75 -22.43 19.81
N SER A 229 6.32 -21.31 19.34
CA SER A 229 5.59 -20.06 19.15
C SER A 229 4.46 -20.22 18.14
N ILE A 230 4.76 -20.79 16.97
CA ILE A 230 3.79 -20.97 15.89
C ILE A 230 2.60 -21.80 16.38
N ILE A 231 2.85 -22.90 17.07
CA ILE A 231 1.81 -23.78 17.61
C ILE A 231 1.03 -23.08 18.73
N ARG A 232 1.72 -22.45 19.70
CA ARG A 232 1.10 -21.83 20.87
C ARG A 232 0.16 -20.67 20.50
N TYR A 233 0.61 -19.76 19.64
CA TYR A 233 -0.17 -18.60 19.23
C TYR A 233 -1.05 -18.87 18.01
N ARG A 234 -1.06 -20.12 17.52
CA ARG A 234 -1.85 -20.57 16.37
C ARG A 234 -1.62 -19.73 15.10
N THR A 235 -0.43 -19.14 14.95
CA THR A 235 -0.12 -18.29 13.79
C THR A 235 -0.12 -19.07 12.47
N TRP A 236 0.03 -20.41 12.53
CA TRP A 236 -0.10 -21.32 11.40
C TRP A 236 -1.49 -21.36 10.75
N ILE A 237 -2.56 -20.95 11.45
CA ILE A 237 -3.92 -20.94 10.89
C ILE A 237 -4.01 -19.95 9.73
N ARG A 238 -3.32 -18.80 9.82
CA ARG A 238 -3.32 -17.79 8.76
C ARG A 238 -2.84 -18.36 7.41
N PRO A 239 -1.60 -18.89 7.28
CA PRO A 239 -1.15 -19.47 6.03
C PRO A 239 -1.93 -20.73 5.63
N LEU A 240 -2.47 -21.50 6.59
CA LEU A 240 -3.32 -22.66 6.26
C LEU A 240 -4.58 -22.26 5.47
N ILE A 241 -5.15 -21.08 5.75
CA ILE A 241 -6.34 -20.59 5.04
C ILE A 241 -5.96 -19.77 3.82
N LEU A 242 -4.99 -18.85 3.98
CA LEU A 242 -4.60 -17.90 2.93
C LEU A 242 -3.95 -18.59 1.73
N THR A 243 -3.11 -19.60 1.94
CA THR A 243 -2.39 -20.26 0.84
C THR A 243 -3.31 -21.03 -0.08
N PRO A 244 -4.19 -21.94 0.41
CA PRO A 244 -5.11 -22.64 -0.49
C PRO A 244 -6.08 -21.69 -1.19
N ALA A 245 -6.60 -20.68 -0.50
CA ALA A 245 -7.48 -19.68 -1.09
C ALA A 245 -6.77 -18.86 -2.18
N GLY A 246 -5.56 -18.37 -1.91
CA GLY A 246 -4.73 -17.66 -2.88
C GLY A 246 -4.35 -18.55 -4.07
N CYS A 247 -3.88 -19.78 -3.83
CA CYS A 247 -3.56 -20.72 -4.89
C CYS A 247 -4.77 -21.07 -5.76
N ALA A 248 -5.98 -21.15 -5.18
CA ALA A 248 -7.21 -21.33 -5.95
C ALA A 248 -7.47 -20.14 -6.87
N LEU A 249 -7.35 -18.89 -6.39
CA LEU A 249 -7.49 -17.69 -7.22
C LEU A 249 -6.48 -17.66 -8.38
N VAL A 250 -5.22 -17.98 -8.09
CA VAL A 250 -4.15 -18.07 -9.10
C VAL A 250 -4.46 -19.15 -10.14
N THR A 251 -4.96 -20.31 -9.70
CA THR A 251 -5.32 -21.41 -10.59
C THR A 251 -6.49 -21.04 -11.50
N ILE A 252 -7.52 -20.38 -10.96
CA ILE A 252 -8.66 -19.89 -11.75
C ILE A 252 -8.17 -18.90 -12.81
N ALA A 253 -7.32 -17.93 -12.45
CA ALA A 253 -6.75 -16.98 -13.41
C ALA A 253 -5.94 -17.69 -14.52
N TRP A 254 -5.15 -18.70 -14.16
CA TRP A 254 -4.38 -19.49 -15.12
C TRP A 254 -5.28 -20.29 -16.06
N LEU A 255 -6.35 -20.90 -15.55
CA LEU A 255 -7.35 -21.64 -16.34
C LEU A 255 -8.13 -20.74 -17.31
N LEU A 256 -8.46 -19.51 -16.89
CA LEU A 256 -9.08 -18.52 -17.76
C LEU A 256 -8.13 -18.03 -18.86
N GLY A 257 -6.83 -18.04 -18.59
CA GLY A 257 -5.79 -17.66 -19.53
C GLY A 257 -5.89 -16.21 -20.02
N GLY A 258 -5.10 -15.90 -21.05
CA GLY A 258 -5.07 -14.58 -21.68
C GLY A 258 -4.87 -13.44 -20.67
N VAL A 259 -5.73 -12.42 -20.76
CA VAL A 259 -5.64 -11.20 -19.97
C VAL A 259 -5.80 -11.42 -18.46
N HIS A 260 -6.60 -12.40 -18.06
CA HIS A 260 -6.81 -12.72 -16.64
C HIS A 260 -5.52 -13.27 -16.02
N TRP A 261 -4.81 -14.13 -16.76
CA TRP A 261 -3.54 -14.66 -16.31
C TRP A 261 -2.46 -13.59 -16.27
N GLU A 262 -2.40 -12.72 -17.29
CA GLU A 262 -1.40 -11.65 -17.33
C GLU A 262 -1.61 -10.61 -16.22
N ALA A 263 -2.86 -10.25 -15.92
CA ALA A 263 -3.21 -9.36 -14.80
C ALA A 263 -2.87 -10.01 -13.45
N MET A 264 -3.18 -11.30 -13.27
CA MET A 264 -2.83 -12.05 -12.07
C MET A 264 -1.30 -12.12 -11.87
N LEU A 265 -0.53 -12.43 -12.92
CA LEU A 265 0.93 -12.42 -12.86
C LEU A 265 1.46 -11.03 -12.46
N THR A 266 0.90 -9.97 -13.04
CA THR A 266 1.30 -8.59 -12.71
C THR A 266 1.06 -8.27 -11.25
N ALA A 267 -0.10 -8.68 -10.70
CA ALA A 267 -0.43 -8.49 -9.29
C ALA A 267 0.47 -9.33 -8.36
N LEU A 268 0.73 -10.59 -8.69
CA LEU A 268 1.61 -11.48 -7.90
C LEU A 268 3.05 -11.01 -7.89
N VAL A 269 3.58 -10.62 -9.05
CA VAL A 269 4.94 -10.07 -9.16
C VAL A 269 5.02 -8.72 -8.47
N GLY A 270 3.99 -7.87 -8.60
CA GLY A 270 3.90 -6.60 -7.88
C GLY A 270 3.92 -6.79 -6.36
N LEU A 271 3.13 -7.74 -5.86
CA LEU A 271 3.11 -8.15 -4.44
C LEU A 271 4.50 -8.62 -3.98
N ALA A 272 5.10 -9.56 -4.70
CA ALA A 272 6.38 -10.16 -4.34
C ALA A 272 7.52 -9.14 -4.40
N PHE A 273 7.57 -8.34 -5.47
CA PHE A 273 8.59 -7.33 -5.69
C PHE A 273 8.44 -6.16 -4.73
N GLY A 274 7.24 -5.60 -4.59
CA GLY A 274 6.97 -4.48 -3.69
C GLY A 274 7.32 -4.82 -2.24
N GLY A 275 6.80 -5.94 -1.72
CA GLY A 275 7.16 -6.41 -0.38
C GLY A 275 8.64 -6.79 -0.27
N GLY A 276 9.16 -7.54 -1.24
CA GLY A 276 10.55 -8.00 -1.26
C GLY A 276 11.58 -6.86 -1.27
N LEU A 277 11.30 -5.75 -1.97
CA LEU A 277 12.18 -4.59 -2.03
C LEU A 277 12.32 -3.90 -0.67
N ILE A 278 11.20 -3.59 -0.01
CA ILE A 278 11.22 -3.01 1.34
C ILE A 278 11.83 -3.99 2.34
N TRP A 279 11.55 -5.28 2.20
CA TRP A 279 12.13 -6.30 3.07
C TRP A 279 13.66 -6.40 2.92
N ALA A 280 14.19 -6.32 1.69
CA ALA A 280 15.62 -6.29 1.43
C ALA A 280 16.28 -5.05 2.05
N VAL A 281 15.65 -3.87 1.92
CA VAL A 281 16.10 -2.62 2.55
C VAL A 281 16.11 -2.74 4.07
N ARG A 282 15.07 -3.34 4.66
CA ARG A 282 14.98 -3.60 6.10
C ARG A 282 16.12 -4.50 6.58
N ILE A 283 16.45 -5.56 5.85
CA ILE A 283 17.57 -6.46 6.19
C ILE A 283 18.91 -5.72 6.09
N ALA A 284 19.15 -5.01 4.98
CA ALA A 284 20.38 -4.23 4.78
C ALA A 284 20.57 -3.17 5.88
N GLY A 285 19.50 -2.43 6.20
CA GLY A 285 19.49 -1.44 7.27
C GLY A 285 19.72 -2.06 8.65
N TYR A 286 19.11 -3.21 8.95
CA TYR A 286 19.35 -3.93 10.20
C TYR A 286 20.82 -4.35 10.35
N VAL A 287 21.43 -4.90 9.29
CA VAL A 287 22.85 -5.29 9.29
C VAL A 287 23.76 -4.07 9.49
N ALA A 288 23.48 -2.97 8.79
CA ALA A 288 24.27 -1.74 8.84
C ALA A 288 24.15 -1.00 10.19
N LEU A 289 22.93 -0.80 10.70
CA LEU A 289 22.64 0.01 11.88
C LEU A 289 22.60 -0.79 13.19
N ARG A 290 22.43 -2.12 13.13
CA ARG A 290 22.11 -3.02 14.28
C ARG A 290 20.90 -2.58 15.10
N ARG A 291 19.96 -1.89 14.45
CA ARG A 291 18.64 -1.53 14.98
C ARG A 291 17.64 -1.71 13.84
N GLU A 292 16.37 -1.93 14.18
CA GLU A 292 15.34 -2.05 13.15
C GLU A 292 15.22 -0.72 12.41
N ALA A 293 15.63 -0.70 11.14
CA ALA A 293 15.64 0.51 10.33
C ALA A 293 14.23 0.86 9.80
N MET A 294 13.35 -0.14 9.71
CA MET A 294 12.05 -0.02 9.05
C MET A 294 11.06 -1.04 9.61
N GLY A 295 9.80 -0.63 9.74
CA GLY A 295 8.72 -1.47 10.28
C GLY A 295 8.30 -2.57 9.32
N PHE A 296 7.89 -3.73 9.83
CA PHE A 296 7.33 -4.79 8.99
C PHE A 296 5.99 -4.38 8.35
N GLY A 297 5.26 -3.43 8.95
CA GLY A 297 4.06 -2.85 8.38
C GLY A 297 4.28 -2.20 7.01
N ASP A 298 5.44 -1.56 6.79
CA ASP A 298 5.77 -0.97 5.48
C ASP A 298 5.96 -2.04 4.39
N VAL A 299 6.48 -3.21 4.78
CA VAL A 299 6.65 -4.36 3.87
C VAL A 299 5.29 -4.87 3.40
N THR A 300 4.35 -5.04 4.33
CA THR A 300 3.01 -5.54 4.01
C THR A 300 2.16 -4.49 3.28
N LEU A 301 2.33 -3.20 3.61
CA LEU A 301 1.75 -2.09 2.86
C LEU A 301 2.24 -2.05 1.42
N MET A 302 3.54 -2.23 1.19
CA MET A 302 4.10 -2.21 -0.16
C MET A 302 3.71 -3.45 -0.97
N ALA A 303 3.60 -4.62 -0.32
CA ALA A 303 3.04 -5.81 -0.96
C ALA A 303 1.58 -5.60 -1.38
N MET A 304 0.78 -4.96 -0.53
CA MET A 304 -0.60 -4.57 -0.85
C MET A 304 -0.62 -3.62 -2.05
N ILE A 305 0.10 -2.49 -2.00
CA ILE A 305 0.18 -1.52 -3.09
C ILE A 305 0.59 -2.23 -4.39
N GLY A 306 1.66 -3.02 -4.35
CA GLY A 306 2.17 -3.77 -5.50
C GLY A 306 1.14 -4.71 -6.14
N SER A 307 0.24 -5.31 -5.36
CA SER A 307 -0.83 -6.15 -5.92
C SER A 307 -1.84 -5.38 -6.80
N PHE A 308 -2.05 -4.09 -6.52
CA PHE A 308 -2.95 -3.21 -7.29
C PHE A 308 -2.29 -2.55 -8.48
N VAL A 309 -1.04 -2.10 -8.35
CA VAL A 309 -0.38 -1.30 -9.39
C VAL A 309 0.64 -2.09 -10.21
N GLY A 310 1.15 -3.22 -9.71
CA GLY A 310 2.24 -3.97 -10.33
C GLY A 310 3.62 -3.55 -9.84
N TRP A 311 4.68 -4.15 -10.39
CA TRP A 311 6.03 -4.04 -9.85
C TRP A 311 6.81 -2.80 -10.34
N GLN A 312 6.54 -2.30 -11.55
CA GLN A 312 7.21 -1.10 -12.07
C GLN A 312 6.74 0.16 -11.34
N PRO A 313 5.43 0.40 -11.14
CA PRO A 313 4.99 1.52 -10.32
C PRO A 313 5.47 1.34 -8.88
N ALA A 314 5.49 0.11 -8.34
CA ALA A 314 6.05 -0.16 -7.03
C ALA A 314 7.52 0.30 -6.90
N LEU A 315 8.34 0.06 -7.92
CA LEU A 315 9.72 0.56 -7.95
C LEU A 315 9.78 2.10 -7.92
N LEU A 316 8.95 2.76 -8.73
CA LEU A 316 8.89 4.23 -8.75
C LEU A 316 8.41 4.78 -7.41
N ILE A 317 7.36 4.20 -6.83
CA ILE A 317 6.81 4.58 -5.52
C ILE A 317 7.89 4.49 -4.44
N PHE A 318 8.67 3.40 -4.43
CA PHE A 318 9.77 3.23 -3.49
C PHE A 318 10.80 4.36 -3.60
N PHE A 319 11.23 4.70 -4.83
CA PHE A 319 12.23 5.76 -5.03
C PHE A 319 11.67 7.17 -4.80
N LEU A 320 10.39 7.42 -5.09
CA LEU A 320 9.74 8.71 -4.85
C LEU A 320 9.45 8.95 -3.35
N SER A 321 9.26 7.89 -2.57
CA SER A 321 8.90 7.97 -1.15
C SER A 321 9.86 8.80 -0.29
N PRO A 322 11.20 8.57 -0.32
CA PRO A 322 12.14 9.42 0.42
C PRO A 322 12.07 10.91 0.04
N PHE A 323 11.80 11.24 -1.24
CA PHE A 323 11.67 12.64 -1.66
C PHE A 323 10.38 13.27 -1.14
N ALA A 324 9.26 12.53 -1.18
CA ALA A 324 8.00 12.97 -0.58
C ALA A 324 8.14 13.18 0.94
N GLY A 325 8.83 12.26 1.61
CA GLY A 325 9.19 12.37 3.02
C GLY A 325 10.08 13.58 3.30
N ALA A 326 11.12 13.81 2.50
CA ALA A 326 12.03 14.95 2.65
C ALA A 326 11.33 16.30 2.45
N ALA A 327 10.44 16.42 1.46
CA ALA A 327 9.67 17.65 1.21
C ALA A 327 8.76 17.99 2.40
N ILE A 328 8.07 16.99 2.96
CA ILE A 328 7.21 17.18 4.13
C ILE A 328 8.05 17.41 5.39
N ALA A 329 9.16 16.70 5.57
CA ALA A 329 10.07 16.89 6.69
C ALA A 329 10.67 18.29 6.69
N LEU A 330 11.00 18.86 5.52
CA LEU A 330 11.47 20.24 5.40
C LEU A 330 10.37 21.22 5.83
N LEU A 331 9.13 21.01 5.38
CA LEU A 331 7.99 21.82 5.80
C LEU A 331 7.73 21.71 7.31
N GLN A 332 7.87 20.50 7.87
CA GLN A 332 7.75 20.28 9.31
C GLN A 332 8.91 20.91 10.07
N LEU A 333 10.14 20.90 9.58
CA LEU A 333 11.27 21.54 10.24
C LEU A 333 11.04 23.05 10.45
N VAL A 334 10.29 23.68 9.53
CA VAL A 334 9.86 25.08 9.64
C VAL A 334 8.68 25.27 10.61
N LEU A 335 7.80 24.29 10.78
CA LEU A 335 6.52 24.43 11.51
C LEU A 335 6.45 23.70 12.87
N ALA A 336 7.17 22.59 13.07
CA ALA A 336 7.10 21.71 14.24
C ALA A 336 8.41 20.91 14.47
N ARG A 337 8.89 20.86 15.72
CA ARG A 337 10.15 20.19 16.12
C ARG A 337 10.00 18.68 16.44
N SER A 338 9.22 17.90 15.71
CA SER A 338 9.14 16.44 15.93
C SER A 338 10.20 15.67 15.12
N ARG A 339 10.95 14.77 15.78
CA ARG A 339 12.11 14.06 15.20
C ARG A 339 11.85 12.65 14.66
N GLU A 340 10.69 12.06 14.93
CA GLU A 340 10.39 10.70 14.48
C GLU A 340 9.19 10.69 13.54
N ILE A 341 9.42 10.18 12.33
CA ILE A 341 8.47 10.25 11.24
C ILE A 341 8.15 8.83 10.77
N ALA A 342 6.86 8.52 10.67
CA ALA A 342 6.38 7.24 10.16
C ALA A 342 6.47 7.22 8.62
N PHE A 343 7.00 6.14 8.05
CA PHE A 343 7.31 6.07 6.61
C PHE A 343 6.11 5.68 5.73
N GLY A 344 5.17 4.91 6.27
CA GLY A 344 3.97 4.44 5.57
C GLY A 344 3.18 5.56 4.85
N PRO A 345 2.89 6.71 5.50
CA PRO A 345 2.27 7.86 4.88
C PRO A 345 2.96 8.38 3.61
N TYR A 346 4.30 8.30 3.54
CA TYR A 346 5.05 8.75 2.37
C TYR A 346 5.04 7.75 1.22
N LEU A 347 4.99 6.45 1.54
CA LEU A 347 4.67 5.42 0.55
C LEU A 347 3.27 5.68 -0.02
N CYS A 348 2.28 5.91 0.83
CA CYS A 348 0.93 6.22 0.41
C CYS A 348 0.84 7.48 -0.48
N LEU A 349 1.51 8.56 -0.07
CA LEU A 349 1.55 9.81 -0.85
C LEU A 349 2.23 9.61 -2.22
N SER A 350 3.33 8.86 -2.26
CA SER A 350 4.04 8.57 -3.50
C SER A 350 3.20 7.69 -4.44
N THR A 351 2.43 6.74 -3.90
CA THR A 351 1.44 5.97 -4.67
C THR A 351 0.41 6.88 -5.34
N LEU A 352 -0.15 7.85 -4.61
CA LEU A 352 -1.10 8.81 -5.18
C LEU A 352 -0.47 9.62 -6.32
N VAL A 353 0.74 10.14 -6.11
CA VAL A 353 1.48 10.93 -7.11
C VAL A 353 1.75 10.09 -8.36
N VAL A 354 2.18 8.84 -8.18
CA VAL A 354 2.49 7.92 -9.28
C VAL A 354 1.23 7.56 -10.07
N ILE A 355 0.10 7.27 -9.41
CA ILE A 355 -1.17 6.98 -10.10
C ILE A 355 -1.63 8.18 -10.93
N VAL A 356 -1.72 9.37 -10.32
CA VAL A 356 -2.24 10.56 -11.01
C VAL A 356 -1.28 11.05 -12.12
N SER A 357 0.02 10.86 -11.93
CA SER A 357 1.04 11.31 -12.90
C SER A 357 1.52 10.18 -13.82
N TRP A 358 0.83 9.03 -13.84
CA TRP A 358 1.32 7.82 -14.50
C TRP A 358 1.60 8.01 -15.99
N ASP A 359 0.70 8.68 -16.72
CA ASP A 359 0.85 8.98 -18.14
C ASP A 359 2.17 9.71 -18.43
N THR A 360 2.43 10.78 -17.68
CA THR A 360 3.60 11.64 -17.82
C THR A 360 4.88 10.94 -17.34
N LEU A 361 4.82 10.28 -16.18
CA LEU A 361 5.97 9.59 -15.59
C LEU A 361 6.39 8.39 -16.43
N TRP A 362 5.45 7.51 -16.77
CA TRP A 362 5.76 6.27 -17.46
C TRP A 362 5.94 6.49 -18.96
N ARG A 363 4.94 7.01 -19.67
CA ARG A 363 5.01 7.09 -21.13
C ARG A 363 6.01 8.14 -21.61
N GLN A 364 6.02 9.32 -20.99
CA GLN A 364 6.78 10.47 -21.49
C GLN A 364 8.21 10.51 -20.96
N THR A 365 8.48 9.93 -19.78
CA THR A 365 9.77 10.11 -19.09
C THR A 365 10.55 8.80 -18.91
N VAL A 366 10.02 7.86 -18.12
CA VAL A 366 10.81 6.74 -17.58
C VAL A 366 10.68 5.47 -18.43
N GLY A 367 9.51 5.22 -19.01
CA GLY A 367 9.15 3.94 -19.60
C GLY A 367 10.08 3.49 -20.72
N GLN A 368 10.45 4.38 -21.65
CA GLN A 368 11.40 4.02 -22.72
C GLN A 368 12.79 3.66 -22.19
N HIS A 369 13.28 4.41 -21.20
CA HIS A 369 14.56 4.12 -20.54
C HIS A 369 14.50 2.78 -19.80
N PHE A 370 13.37 2.49 -19.16
CA PHE A 370 13.14 1.24 -18.44
C PHE A 370 13.24 0.02 -19.35
N VAL A 371 12.67 0.11 -20.57
CA VAL A 371 12.78 -0.94 -21.60
C VAL A 371 14.22 -1.10 -22.07
N GLY A 372 14.92 0.02 -22.32
CA GLY A 372 16.30 0.00 -22.77
C GLY A 372 17.28 -0.62 -21.77
N LEU A 373 16.98 -0.54 -20.46
CA LEU A 373 17.83 -1.12 -19.40
C LEU A 373 17.74 -2.65 -19.33
N GLY A 374 16.60 -3.26 -19.65
CA GLY A 374 16.42 -4.71 -19.62
C GLY A 374 16.94 -5.38 -18.34
N TRP A 375 17.90 -6.31 -18.48
CA TRP A 375 18.49 -7.05 -17.35
C TRP A 375 19.46 -6.25 -16.48
N LEU A 376 19.85 -5.04 -16.91
CA LEU A 376 20.65 -4.13 -16.08
C LEU A 376 19.84 -3.58 -14.91
N LEU A 377 18.51 -3.52 -15.03
CA LEU A 377 17.66 -2.93 -14.01
C LEU A 377 17.68 -3.72 -12.68
N PRO A 378 17.45 -5.05 -12.63
CA PRO A 378 17.62 -5.82 -11.40
C PRO A 378 19.02 -5.71 -10.79
N ALA A 379 20.07 -5.70 -11.62
CA ALA A 379 21.44 -5.53 -11.16
C ALA A 379 21.66 -4.15 -10.51
N MET A 380 21.15 -3.08 -11.14
CA MET A 380 21.21 -1.73 -10.61
C MET A 380 20.48 -1.60 -9.28
N ILE A 381 19.28 -2.18 -9.16
CA ILE A 381 18.52 -2.20 -7.89
C ILE A 381 19.34 -2.89 -6.79
N GLY A 382 19.93 -4.06 -7.10
CA GLY A 382 20.79 -4.77 -6.16
C GLY A 382 21.98 -3.93 -5.70
N ILE A 383 22.65 -3.26 -6.64
CA ILE A 383 23.77 -2.35 -6.34
C ILE A 383 23.30 -1.18 -5.46
N LEU A 384 22.15 -0.56 -5.76
CA LEU A 384 21.61 0.56 -4.98
C LEU A 384 21.30 0.14 -3.53
N VAL A 385 20.75 -1.05 -3.31
CA VAL A 385 20.50 -1.57 -1.96
C VAL A 385 21.82 -1.79 -1.20
N ILE A 386 22.85 -2.31 -1.87
CA ILE A 386 24.18 -2.50 -1.27
C ILE A 386 24.81 -1.15 -0.91
N VAL A 387 24.79 -0.18 -1.84
CA VAL A 387 25.31 1.18 -1.63
C VAL A 387 24.59 1.87 -0.48
N MET A 388 23.27 1.78 -0.42
CA MET A 388 22.49 2.31 0.70
C MET A 388 22.90 1.66 2.03
N GLY A 389 23.07 0.34 2.08
CA GLY A 389 23.57 -0.35 3.27
C GLY A 389 24.95 0.14 3.70
N PHE A 390 25.86 0.39 2.74
CA PHE A 390 27.17 0.97 3.00
C PHE A 390 27.07 2.41 3.53
N LEU A 391 26.24 3.26 2.92
CA LEU A 391 26.00 4.63 3.39
C LEU A 391 25.49 4.65 4.83
N LEU A 392 24.50 3.82 5.17
CA LEU A 392 23.99 3.72 6.55
C LEU A 392 25.06 3.22 7.53
N PHE A 393 25.93 2.31 7.10
CA PHE A 393 27.07 1.87 7.90
C PHE A 393 28.07 3.02 8.14
N THR A 394 28.37 3.82 7.13
CA THR A 394 29.27 4.98 7.27
C THR A 394 28.67 6.05 8.18
N VAL A 395 27.38 6.36 8.06
CA VAL A 395 26.67 7.30 8.95
C VAL A 395 26.79 6.84 10.40
N ARG A 396 26.55 5.55 10.66
CA ARG A 396 26.72 4.98 11.99
C ARG A 396 28.16 5.08 12.51
N LEU A 397 29.16 4.88 11.65
CA LEU A 397 30.56 5.02 12.03
C LEU A 397 30.88 6.47 12.42
N ILE A 398 30.37 7.43 11.63
CA ILE A 398 30.50 8.86 11.91
C ILE A 398 29.80 9.23 13.23
N GLU A 399 28.56 8.76 13.44
CA GLU A 399 27.84 8.98 14.71
C GLU A 399 28.65 8.45 15.89
N ARG A 400 29.24 7.27 15.77
CA ARG A 400 30.11 6.73 16.81
C ARG A 400 31.31 7.64 17.06
N LEU A 401 32.00 8.10 16.01
CA LEU A 401 33.19 8.95 16.17
C LEU A 401 32.89 10.34 16.72
N LEU A 402 31.78 10.95 16.30
CA LEU A 402 31.38 12.30 16.73
C LEU A 402 30.81 12.32 18.14
N PHE A 403 30.07 11.30 18.55
CA PHE A 403 29.36 11.27 19.83
C PHE A 403 30.03 10.41 20.92
N THR A 404 31.17 9.75 20.65
CA THR A 404 31.97 9.06 21.69
C THR A 404 32.58 9.97 22.74
N GLY A 405 32.51 11.30 22.60
CA GLY A 405 33.03 12.25 23.60
C GLY A 405 32.00 12.79 24.60
N ALA A 406 30.72 12.46 24.48
CA ALA A 406 29.65 13.05 25.30
C ALA A 406 29.17 12.15 26.46
N ASP A 407 29.54 10.86 26.47
CA ASP A 407 29.04 9.87 27.43
C ASP A 407 30.04 9.51 28.54
N THR A 408 31.10 10.31 28.75
CA THR A 408 32.07 10.11 29.86
C THR A 408 31.81 10.98 31.10
N GLU A 409 30.74 11.77 31.15
CA GLU A 409 30.33 12.50 32.35
C GLU A 409 28.82 12.38 32.59
N ALA A 410 28.36 11.24 33.11
CA ALA A 410 27.12 11.11 33.86
C ALA A 410 27.14 9.86 34.75
#